data_AF-A0A965LXX5-F1
#
_entry.id   AF-A0A965LXX5-F1
#
_cell.length_a   1.000
_cell.length_b   1.000
_cell.length_c   1.000
_cell.angle_alpha   90.00
_cell.angle_beta   90.00
_cell.angle_gamma   90.00
#
_symmetry.space_group_name_H-M   'P 1'
#
loop_
_entity.id
_entity.type
_entity.pdbx_description
1 polymer ?
#
loop_
_entity_poly.entity_id
_entity_poly.type
_entity_poly.pdbx_seq_one_letter_code
_entity_poly.pdbx_strand_id
1 'polypeptide(L)' 'MLAARWHCSRSRLQHWRLDSKGPRFVKIGGRVLYALEDVSAFEEAQRTSR' A
#
# COMPACT_ATOMS: atom_id res chain seq x y z
N MET A 1 -6.26 9.88 -6.72
CA MET A 1 -5.38 8.72 -7.01
C MET A 1 -4.47 8.48 -5.79
N LEU A 2 -4.35 7.23 -5.33
CA LEU A 2 -3.61 6.88 -4.10
C LEU A 2 -2.14 7.35 -4.10
N ALA A 3 -1.51 7.45 -5.28
CA ALA A 3 -0.14 7.95 -5.47
C ALA A 3 0.09 9.39 -4.98
N ALA A 4 -0.92 10.27 -5.09
CA ALA A 4 -0.82 11.65 -4.61
C ALA A 4 -0.84 11.74 -3.07
N ARG A 5 -1.54 10.81 -2.42
CA ARG A 5 -1.67 10.79 -0.96
C ARG A 5 -0.41 10.30 -0.26
N TRP A 6 0.32 9.39 -0.89
CA TRP A 6 1.55 8.83 -0.35
C TRP A 6 2.83 9.42 -0.94
N HIS A 7 2.71 10.46 -1.79
CA HIS A 7 3.86 11.08 -2.47
C HIS A 7 4.78 10.05 -3.16
N CYS A 8 4.24 8.91 -3.53
CA CYS A 8 5.01 7.78 -4.03
C CYS A 8 4.91 7.72 -5.54
N SER A 9 6.06 7.59 -6.18
CA SER A 9 6.13 7.41 -7.62
C SER A 9 5.40 6.14 -8.05
N ARG A 10 4.78 6.18 -9.23
CA ARG A 10 3.96 5.09 -9.79
C ARG A 10 4.72 3.76 -9.85
N SER A 11 6.03 3.83 -10.06
CA SER A 11 6.95 2.69 -10.07
C SER A 11 7.03 1.98 -8.72
N ARG A 12 6.93 2.72 -7.61
CA ARG A 12 6.96 2.16 -6.25
C ARG A 12 5.72 1.35 -5.93
N LEU A 13 4.55 1.81 -6.40
CA LEU A 13 3.31 1.03 -6.36
C LEU A 13 3.39 -0.23 -7.21
N GLN A 14 4.05 -0.18 -8.37
CA GLN A 14 4.24 -1.34 -9.22
C GLN A 14 5.18 -2.37 -8.56
N HIS A 15 6.25 -1.90 -7.91
CA HIS A 15 7.14 -2.76 -7.12
C HIS A 15 6.41 -3.43 -5.96
N TRP A 16 5.58 -2.70 -5.20
CA TRP A 16 4.80 -3.30 -4.11
C TRP A 16 3.81 -4.36 -4.57
N ARG A 17 3.29 -4.25 -5.80
CA ARG A 17 2.44 -5.30 -6.40
C ARG A 17 3.23 -6.57 -6.74
N LEU A 18 4.49 -6.43 -7.17
CA LEU A 18 5.35 -7.56 -7.49
C LEU A 18 5.89 -8.23 -6.23
N ASP A 19 6.38 -7.43 -5.30
CA ASP A 19 7.05 -7.89 -4.07
C ASP A 19 6.06 -8.37 -3.00
N SER A 20 4.75 -8.16 -3.23
CA SER A 20 3.69 -8.33 -2.21
C SER A 20 3.93 -7.52 -0.92
N LYS A 21 4.89 -6.58 -0.92
CA LYS A 21 5.20 -5.64 0.15
C LYS A 21 4.36 -4.38 0.05
N GLY A 22 3.05 -4.53 0.16
CA GLY A 22 2.12 -3.42 0.26
C GLY A 22 1.15 -3.61 1.43
N PRO A 23 0.41 -2.55 1.80
CA PRO A 23 -0.71 -2.69 2.72
C PRO A 23 -1.69 -3.72 2.18
N ARG A 24 -2.37 -4.44 3.09
CA ARG A 24 -3.45 -5.33 2.66
C ARG A 24 -4.47 -4.54 1.86
N PHE A 25 -4.91 -5.16 0.78
CA PHE A 25 -5.92 -4.61 -0.09
C PHE A 25 -7.10 -5.56 -0.15
N VAL A 26 -8.30 -4.98 -0.18
CA VAL A 26 -9.54 -5.72 -0.33
C VAL A 26 -10.06 -5.47 -1.73
N LYS A 27 -10.34 -6.56 -2.46
CA LYS A 27 -10.96 -6.50 -3.78
C LYS A 27 -12.48 -6.59 -3.61
N ILE A 28 -13.19 -5.50 -3.91
CA ILE A 28 -14.65 -5.45 -3.89
C ILE A 28 -15.11 -4.94 -5.25
N GLY A 29 -15.84 -5.77 -5.99
CA GLY A 29 -16.45 -5.39 -7.28
C GLY A 29 -15.46 -4.87 -8.33
N GLY A 30 -14.27 -5.47 -8.43
CA GLY A 30 -13.22 -5.04 -9.36
C GLY A 30 -12.44 -3.79 -8.94
N ARG A 31 -12.73 -3.24 -7.77
CA ARG A 31 -11.96 -2.13 -7.18
C ARG A 31 -11.05 -2.65 -6.08
N VAL A 32 -9.82 -2.13 -6.06
CA VAL A 32 -8.85 -2.39 -5.01
C VAL A 32 -8.95 -1.27 -4.00
N LEU A 33 -9.45 -1.59 -2.81
CA LEU A 33 -9.55 -0.66 -1.69
C LEU A 33 -8.46 -0.99 -0.68
N TYR A 34 -7.92 0.06 -0.07
CA TYR A 34 -6.95 -0.05 1.01
C TYR A 34 -7.62 0.46 2.28
N ALA A 35 -7.67 -0.37 3.31
CA ALA A 35 -8.13 0.08 4.61
C ALA A 35 -7.08 1.03 5.20
N LEU A 36 -7.54 2.09 5.87
CA LEU A 36 -6.63 3.04 6.52
C LEU A 36 -5.82 2.35 7.62
N GLU A 37 -6.41 1.38 8.32
CA GLU A 37 -5.76 0.59 9.35
C GLU A 37 -4.63 -0.27 8.77
N ASP A 38 -4.88 -0.95 7.64
CA ASP A 38 -3.85 -1.74 6.95
C ASP A 38 -2.72 -0.86 6.39
N VAL A 39 -3.06 0.35 5.94
CA VAL A 39 -2.09 1.37 5.53
C VAL A 39 -1.22 1.79 6.71
N SER A 40 -1.82 2.11 7.85
CA SER A 40 -1.09 2.54 9.05
C SER A 40 -0.23 1.41 9.63
N ALA A 41 -0.76 0.18 9.69
CA ALA A 41 -0.04 -1.00 10.14
C ALA A 41 1.16 -1.32 9.23
N PHE A 42 0.99 -1.12 7.91
CA PHE A 42 2.09 -1.27 6.95
C PHE A 42 3.16 -0.18 7.15
N GLU A 43 2.76 1.06 7.39
CA GLU A 43 3.68 2.17 7.70
C GLU A 43 4.46 1.92 9.00
N GLU A 44 3.82 1.37 10.04
CA GLU A 44 4.48 0.97 11.29
C GLU A 44 5.41 -0.23 11.12
N ALA A 45 4.98 -1.26 10.38
CA ALA A 45 5.82 -2.43 10.10
C ALA A 45 7.08 -2.04 9.30
N GLN A 46 6.96 -1.13 8.33
CA GLN A 46 8.10 -0.56 7.60
C GLN A 46 9.02 0.28 8.49
N ARG A 47 8.49 0.94 9.52
CA ARG A 47 9.28 1.72 10.49
C ARG A 47 10.04 0.84 11.49
N THR A 48 9.51 -0.35 11.79
CA THR A 48 10.05 -1.28 12.80
C THR A 48 11.13 -2.23 12.27
N SER A 49 11.31 -2.37 10.96
CA SER A 49 12.47 -3.09 10.40
C SER A 49 13.74 -2.22 10.54
N ARG A 50 14.36 -2.25 11.71
CA ARG A 50 15.67 -1.66 12.02
C ARG A 50 16.71 -2.76 12.22
#